data_AF-A0A7C8HZS0-F1
#
_entry.id   AF-A0A7C8HZS0-F1
#
_cell.length_a   1.000
_cell.length_b   1.000
_cell.length_c   1.000
_cell.angle_alpha   90.00
_cell.angle_beta   90.00
_cell.angle_gamma   90.00
#
_symmetry.space_group_name_H-M   'P 1'
#
loop_
_entity.id
_entity.type
_entity.pdbx_description
1 polymer ?
#
loop_
_entity_poly.entity_id
_entity_poly.type
_entity_poly.pdbx_seq_one_letter_code
_entity_poly.pdbx_strand_id
1 'polypeptide(L)'
;MRRTCTIPNEILLDIFEYLEPFPGDLCNVILTCRKWCTLATPILYARVALDSKLREDSPAARFSQSYLHRGLVKACSIQITQVHLMGFGIFSAEAFNRLTEICEVLPHLEKLRGFSLGFEKPVDQGFPAPSIAIVSILNSLPKTVLHLNLDCSSLGRPSLVQPHICQAISAHIPRLRSLRLRASYLCSGLFSCLTSHATFEHDRDGETSPYMPTLPNAASALEHVVIRLDGHPQSPNGANTCICYSGEVHLRGARLAKTLQNLYESGAFPALQQFAVIGRVDAAPSPRNDHWNAFKVRYLTRNAMNTMTYPWCARGGSSSLFMIRDFDGDWFGSFDQVTNALEGPLAWMETGIGSCTRKNRLRNDTPNSWTLDHTQLDSRESVIQKFGVSFRLWKLESTTGMKLLQARTSSGFDDVADVRQIVPMGWRWVPEGPRNWTIEPISAS
;
A
#
# COMPACT_ATOMS: atom_id res chain seq x y z
N MET A 1 -14.09 33.01 38.78
CA MET A 1 -14.28 32.10 37.63
C MET A 1 -14.81 32.90 36.44
N ARG A 2 -13.98 33.19 35.44
CA ARG A 2 -14.47 33.76 34.17
C ARG A 2 -15.22 32.65 33.42
N ARG A 3 -16.46 32.91 32.99
CA ARG A 3 -17.27 31.93 32.24
C ARG A 3 -16.61 31.68 30.89
N THR A 4 -16.02 30.50 30.71
CA THR A 4 -15.47 30.01 29.42
C THR A 4 -16.55 29.84 28.34
N CYS A 5 -17.82 30.05 28.67
CA CYS A 5 -18.96 29.99 27.74
C CYS A 5 -19.01 31.13 26.71
N THR A 6 -18.14 32.15 26.80
CA THR A 6 -18.14 33.31 25.88
C THR A 6 -17.31 33.10 24.61
N ILE A 7 -16.64 31.95 24.45
CA ILE A 7 -15.87 31.67 23.23
C ILE A 7 -16.85 31.49 22.04
N PRO A 8 -16.64 32.19 20.91
CA PRO A 8 -17.41 31.99 19.69
C PRO A 8 -17.35 30.55 19.18
N ASN A 9 -18.39 30.12 18.46
CA ASN A 9 -18.49 28.71 18.03
C ASN A 9 -17.39 28.35 17.02
N GLU A 10 -17.02 29.29 16.16
CA GLU A 10 -16.00 29.15 15.13
C GLU A 10 -14.65 28.83 15.77
N ILE A 11 -14.28 29.58 16.81
CA ILE A 11 -13.04 29.36 17.55
C ILE A 11 -13.06 28.01 18.28
N LEU A 12 -14.22 27.60 18.82
CA LEU A 12 -14.34 26.27 19.44
C LEU A 12 -14.18 25.15 18.41
N LEU A 13 -14.77 25.31 17.21
CA LEU A 13 -14.62 24.34 16.12
C LEU A 13 -13.16 24.24 15.68
N ASP A 14 -12.45 25.37 15.51
CA ASP A 14 -11.02 25.36 15.17
C ASP A 14 -10.19 24.62 16.22
N ILE A 15 -10.49 24.82 17.52
CA ILE A 15 -9.83 24.09 18.61
C ILE A 15 -10.16 22.59 18.53
N PHE A 16 -11.41 22.22 18.29
CA PHE A 16 -11.83 20.82 18.24
C PHE A 16 -11.27 20.10 17.02
N GLU A 17 -11.17 20.77 15.87
CA GLU A 17 -10.50 20.26 14.68
C GLU A 17 -8.99 20.08 14.91
N TYR A 18 -8.35 20.99 15.66
CA TYR A 18 -6.97 20.82 16.08
C TYR A 18 -6.78 19.61 17.01
N LEU A 19 -7.78 19.32 17.86
CA LEU A 19 -7.79 18.16 18.76
C LEU A 19 -8.22 16.84 18.08
N GLU A 20 -8.66 16.87 16.82
CA GLU A 20 -9.11 15.67 16.09
C GLU A 20 -8.10 14.50 16.12
N PRO A 21 -6.77 14.72 16.00
CA PRO A 21 -5.78 13.64 16.13
C PRO A 21 -5.66 13.03 17.53
N PHE A 22 -6.25 13.68 18.55
CA PHE A 22 -6.14 13.32 19.97
C PHE A 22 -7.53 12.98 20.52
N PRO A 23 -8.10 11.80 20.20
CA PRO A 23 -9.48 11.47 20.53
C PRO A 23 -9.77 11.47 22.04
N GLY A 24 -8.77 11.18 22.88
CA GLY A 24 -8.92 11.28 24.34
C GLY A 24 -9.22 12.70 24.82
N ASP A 25 -8.52 13.70 24.27
CA ASP A 25 -8.73 15.11 24.61
C ASP A 25 -10.06 15.62 24.06
N LEU A 26 -10.42 15.20 22.85
CA LEU A 26 -11.71 15.54 22.25
C LEU A 26 -12.89 14.95 23.04
N CYS A 27 -12.76 13.73 23.56
CA CYS A 27 -13.73 13.13 24.47
C CYS A 27 -13.86 13.93 25.77
N ASN A 28 -12.73 14.35 26.37
CA ASN A 28 -12.75 15.18 27.58
C ASN A 28 -13.47 16.52 27.33
N VAL A 29 -13.24 17.14 26.18
CA VAL A 29 -13.93 18.35 25.72
C VAL A 29 -15.44 18.16 25.64
N ILE A 30 -15.91 17.04 25.09
CA ILE A 30 -17.33 16.73 24.95
C ILE A 30 -18.03 16.64 26.32
N LEU A 31 -17.32 16.17 27.34
CA LEU A 31 -17.86 16.02 28.70
C LEU A 31 -17.96 17.34 29.49
N THR A 32 -17.41 18.45 28.98
CA THR A 32 -17.37 19.72 29.72
C THR A 32 -18.75 20.38 29.86
N CYS A 33 -19.51 20.50 28.77
CA CYS A 33 -20.84 21.12 28.75
C CYS A 33 -21.62 20.74 27.47
N ARG A 34 -22.94 20.95 27.49
CA ARG A 34 -23.83 20.62 26.35
C ARG A 34 -23.42 21.32 25.05
N LYS A 35 -23.03 22.60 25.11
CA LYS A 35 -22.59 23.37 23.94
C LYS A 35 -21.38 22.71 23.27
N TRP A 36 -20.37 22.35 24.06
CA TRP A 36 -19.15 21.71 23.55
C TRP A 36 -19.45 20.32 23.02
N CYS A 37 -20.27 19.54 23.73
CA CYS A 37 -20.77 18.25 23.25
C CYS A 37 -21.42 18.36 21.86
N THR A 38 -22.37 19.28 21.67
CA THR A 38 -23.04 19.47 20.38
C THR A 38 -22.09 19.86 19.25
N LEU A 39 -21.12 20.74 19.53
CA LEU A 39 -20.16 21.23 18.52
C LEU A 39 -19.05 20.19 18.19
N ALA A 40 -18.57 19.46 19.20
CA ALA A 40 -17.48 18.49 19.03
C ALA A 40 -17.98 17.13 18.52
N THR A 41 -19.25 16.76 18.74
CA THR A 41 -19.82 15.47 18.30
C THR A 41 -19.62 15.22 16.80
N PRO A 42 -19.94 16.15 15.88
CA PRO A 42 -19.69 15.96 14.44
C PRO A 42 -18.21 15.75 14.09
N ILE A 43 -17.28 16.33 14.86
CA ILE A 43 -15.84 16.19 14.64
C ILE A 43 -15.39 14.82 15.13
N LEU A 44 -15.81 14.42 16.34
CA LEU A 44 -15.49 13.11 16.91
C LEU A 44 -15.95 11.95 16.02
N TYR A 45 -17.19 12.03 15.50
CA TYR A 45 -17.78 10.97 14.68
C TYR A 45 -17.51 11.13 13.18
N ALA A 46 -16.83 12.19 12.74
CA ALA A 46 -16.48 12.34 11.32
C ALA A 46 -15.61 11.19 10.84
N ARG A 47 -14.77 10.63 11.72
CA ARG A 47 -13.75 9.62 11.40
C ARG A 47 -13.81 8.51 12.43
N VAL A 48 -14.26 7.35 12.01
CA VAL A 48 -14.36 6.17 12.89
C VAL A 48 -13.35 5.12 12.48
N ALA A 49 -12.64 4.59 13.47
CA ALA A 49 -11.79 3.41 13.34
C ALA A 49 -12.38 2.29 14.18
N LEU A 50 -12.66 1.15 13.56
CA LEU A 50 -13.38 0.03 14.15
C LEU A 50 -12.54 -1.23 14.06
N ASP A 51 -12.18 -1.77 15.23
CA ASP A 51 -11.62 -3.12 15.30
C ASP A 51 -12.76 -4.13 15.27
N SER A 52 -12.72 -5.03 14.29
CA SER A 52 -13.66 -6.13 14.17
C SER A 52 -13.11 -7.37 14.88
N LYS A 53 -13.77 -7.73 15.98
CA LYS A 53 -13.50 -8.91 16.82
C LYS A 53 -14.75 -9.80 16.84
N LEU A 54 -14.59 -11.07 17.17
CA LEU A 54 -15.72 -12.01 17.23
C LEU A 54 -16.75 -11.66 18.32
N ARG A 55 -16.30 -11.04 19.42
CA ARG A 55 -17.16 -10.71 20.56
C ARG A 55 -18.25 -9.69 20.20
N GLU A 56 -19.42 -9.86 20.81
CA GLU A 56 -20.59 -8.99 20.64
C GLU A 56 -20.37 -7.57 21.18
N ASP A 57 -19.43 -7.40 22.11
CA ASP A 57 -19.05 -6.11 22.69
C ASP A 57 -17.93 -5.39 21.90
N SER A 58 -17.53 -5.95 20.75
CA SER A 58 -16.48 -5.36 19.92
C SER A 58 -16.85 -3.94 19.47
N PRO A 59 -15.86 -3.06 19.24
CA PRO A 59 -16.14 -1.71 18.73
C PRO A 59 -16.99 -1.70 17.47
N ALA A 60 -16.74 -2.63 16.54
CA ALA A 60 -17.54 -2.78 15.32
C ALA A 60 -19.00 -3.18 15.61
N ALA A 61 -19.24 -4.14 16.50
CA ALA A 61 -20.58 -4.57 16.89
C ALA A 61 -21.36 -3.49 17.66
N ARG A 62 -20.69 -2.76 18.58
CA ARG A 62 -21.32 -1.62 19.26
C ARG A 62 -21.66 -0.50 18.29
N PHE A 63 -20.80 -0.26 17.31
CA PHE A 63 -21.07 0.71 16.25
C PHE A 63 -22.25 0.27 15.37
N SER A 64 -22.35 -1.03 15.05
CA SER A 64 -23.46 -1.55 14.24
C SER A 64 -24.82 -1.45 14.95
N GLN A 65 -24.84 -1.54 16.27
CA GLN A 65 -26.06 -1.36 17.06
C GLN A 65 -26.45 0.11 17.25
N SER A 66 -25.52 1.05 17.04
CA SER A 66 -25.78 2.49 17.22
C SER A 66 -26.27 3.17 15.94
N TYR A 67 -27.38 3.92 16.04
CA TYR A 67 -27.95 4.66 14.91
C TYR A 67 -27.65 6.17 14.96
N LEU A 68 -27.36 6.72 16.15
CA LEU A 68 -27.45 8.17 16.42
C LEU A 68 -26.43 9.04 15.64
N HIS A 69 -25.35 8.45 15.13
CA HIS A 69 -24.24 9.21 14.54
C HIS A 69 -23.83 8.77 13.13
N ARG A 70 -24.57 7.85 12.51
CA ARG A 70 -24.24 7.32 11.18
C ARG A 70 -24.15 8.39 10.10
N GLY A 71 -25.06 9.38 10.14
CA GLY A 71 -25.08 10.52 9.21
C GLY A 71 -23.97 11.56 9.43
N LEU A 72 -23.09 11.37 10.40
CA LEU A 72 -21.93 12.23 10.65
C LEU A 72 -20.63 11.62 10.10
N VAL A 73 -20.61 10.31 9.87
CA VAL A 73 -19.41 9.58 9.44
C VAL A 73 -19.03 9.97 8.01
N LYS A 74 -17.83 10.53 7.87
CA LYS A 74 -17.21 10.90 6.58
C LYS A 74 -16.09 9.94 6.19
N ALA A 75 -15.42 9.33 7.16
CA ALA A 75 -14.41 8.32 6.94
C ALA A 75 -14.57 7.15 7.92
N CYS A 76 -14.42 5.92 7.42
CA CYS A 76 -14.49 4.71 8.22
C CYS A 76 -13.29 3.81 7.91
N SER A 77 -12.56 3.38 8.94
CA SER A 77 -11.52 2.38 8.86
C SER A 77 -11.96 1.14 9.62
N ILE A 78 -11.92 -0.01 8.98
CA ILE A 78 -12.20 -1.29 9.59
C ILE A 78 -10.93 -2.11 9.63
N GLN A 79 -10.54 -2.53 10.82
CA GLN A 79 -9.41 -3.42 11.05
C GLN A 79 -9.94 -4.80 11.46
N ILE A 80 -9.75 -5.81 10.63
CA ILE A 80 -10.14 -7.19 10.97
C ILE A 80 -9.00 -7.83 11.78
N THR A 81 -9.31 -8.26 13.01
CA THR A 81 -8.32 -8.83 13.94
C THR A 81 -7.95 -10.27 13.60
N GLN A 82 -6.81 -10.75 14.12
CA GLN A 82 -6.34 -12.13 13.93
C GLN A 82 -7.36 -13.17 14.43
N VAL A 83 -8.03 -12.90 15.55
CA VAL A 83 -9.08 -13.80 16.08
C VAL A 83 -10.25 -13.90 15.11
N HIS A 84 -10.63 -12.79 14.46
CA HIS A 84 -11.70 -12.80 13.47
C HIS A 84 -11.24 -13.53 12.19
N LEU A 85 -10.01 -13.29 11.73
CA LEU A 85 -9.44 -14.02 10.58
C LEU A 85 -9.35 -15.53 10.82
N MET A 86 -8.97 -15.95 12.03
CA MET A 86 -9.02 -17.35 12.45
C MET A 86 -10.44 -17.91 12.33
N GLY A 87 -11.44 -17.15 12.80
CA GLY A 87 -12.85 -17.49 12.67
C GLY A 87 -13.27 -17.74 11.21
N PHE A 88 -12.81 -16.90 10.27
CA PHE A 88 -13.02 -17.14 8.84
C PHE A 88 -12.32 -18.41 8.34
N GLY A 89 -11.09 -18.65 8.78
CA GLY A 89 -10.30 -19.82 8.39
C GLY A 89 -10.95 -21.16 8.76
N ILE A 90 -11.72 -21.19 9.85
CA ILE A 90 -12.49 -22.37 10.30
C ILE A 90 -13.97 -22.32 9.91
N PHE A 91 -14.37 -21.37 9.05
CA PHE A 91 -15.76 -21.16 8.65
C PHE A 91 -16.75 -20.97 9.81
N SER A 92 -16.32 -20.28 10.88
CA SER A 92 -17.18 -19.99 12.03
C SER A 92 -18.38 -19.12 11.61
N ALA A 93 -19.59 -19.59 11.91
CA ALA A 93 -20.82 -18.83 11.66
C ALA A 93 -20.80 -17.47 12.38
N GLU A 94 -20.22 -17.39 13.58
CA GLU A 94 -20.10 -16.14 14.33
C GLU A 94 -19.25 -15.10 13.59
N ALA A 95 -18.15 -15.51 12.96
CA ALA A 95 -17.31 -14.62 12.16
C ALA A 95 -18.10 -14.01 10.98
N PHE A 96 -18.84 -14.85 10.26
CA PHE A 96 -19.67 -14.38 9.15
C PHE A 96 -20.87 -13.54 9.62
N ASN A 97 -21.46 -13.82 10.78
CA ASN A 97 -22.50 -12.98 11.36
C ASN A 97 -21.96 -11.58 11.69
N ARG A 98 -20.78 -11.47 12.31
CA ARG A 98 -20.14 -10.17 12.60
C ARG A 98 -19.79 -9.40 11.34
N LEU A 99 -19.38 -10.10 10.28
CA LEU A 99 -19.20 -9.51 8.96
C LEU A 99 -20.53 -8.96 8.41
N THR A 100 -21.61 -9.72 8.50
CA THR A 100 -22.95 -9.28 8.05
C THR A 100 -23.39 -8.02 8.77
N GLU A 101 -23.20 -7.93 10.09
CA GLU A 101 -23.50 -6.71 10.86
C GLU A 101 -22.76 -5.47 10.34
N ILE A 102 -21.48 -5.62 9.96
CA ILE A 102 -20.71 -4.55 9.32
C ILE A 102 -21.32 -4.19 7.97
N CYS A 103 -21.58 -5.18 7.13
CA CYS A 103 -22.14 -5.04 5.79
C CYS A 103 -23.53 -4.38 5.78
N GLU A 104 -24.33 -4.58 6.82
CA GLU A 104 -25.65 -3.96 7.00
C GLU A 104 -25.56 -2.47 7.34
N VAL A 105 -24.51 -2.04 8.04
CA VAL A 105 -24.37 -0.66 8.51
C VAL A 105 -23.79 0.25 7.43
N LEU A 106 -22.85 -0.25 6.63
CA LEU A 106 -22.12 0.54 5.64
C LEU A 106 -23.05 1.30 4.66
N PRO A 107 -24.14 0.71 4.11
CA PRO A 107 -25.06 1.43 3.24
C PRO A 107 -25.73 2.66 3.89
N HIS A 108 -25.86 2.66 5.21
CA HIS A 108 -26.49 3.76 5.98
C HIS A 108 -25.52 4.91 6.31
N LEU A 109 -24.24 4.79 5.96
CA LEU A 109 -23.26 5.86 6.14
C LEU A 109 -23.31 6.81 4.94
N GLU A 110 -24.42 7.52 4.78
CA GLU A 110 -24.71 8.33 3.59
C GLU A 110 -23.63 9.38 3.26
N LYS A 111 -22.91 9.88 4.26
CA LYS A 111 -21.84 10.87 4.09
C LYS A 111 -20.44 10.26 4.00
N LEU A 112 -20.31 8.93 3.96
CA LEU A 112 -19.03 8.22 3.92
C LEU A 112 -18.32 8.50 2.59
N ARG A 113 -17.23 9.27 2.64
CA ARG A 113 -16.37 9.58 1.49
C ARG A 113 -15.09 8.75 1.48
N GLY A 114 -14.54 8.41 2.65
CA GLY A 114 -13.33 7.61 2.77
C GLY A 114 -13.61 6.26 3.41
N PHE A 115 -13.12 5.18 2.82
CA PHE A 115 -13.18 3.84 3.41
C PHE A 115 -11.80 3.19 3.41
N SER A 116 -11.43 2.62 4.55
CA SER A 116 -10.21 1.83 4.71
C SER A 116 -10.54 0.45 5.27
N LEU A 117 -9.97 -0.60 4.67
CA LEU A 117 -10.02 -1.96 5.19
C LEU A 117 -8.60 -2.45 5.37
N GLY A 118 -8.28 -2.91 6.58
CA GLY A 118 -7.00 -3.50 6.92
C GLY A 118 -7.16 -4.80 7.69
N PHE A 119 -6.12 -5.63 7.64
CA PHE A 119 -6.01 -6.86 8.41
C PHE A 119 -4.89 -6.71 9.43
N GLU A 120 -5.14 -7.14 10.66
CA GLU A 120 -4.10 -7.17 11.69
C GLU A 120 -2.95 -8.04 11.18
N LYS A 121 -1.72 -7.54 11.26
CA LYS A 121 -0.55 -8.29 10.80
C LYS A 121 -0.04 -9.19 11.92
N PRO A 122 0.05 -10.50 11.70
CA PRO A 122 0.63 -11.40 12.68
C PRO A 122 2.16 -11.26 12.66
N VAL A 123 2.80 -11.69 13.75
CA VAL A 123 4.26 -11.80 13.83
C VAL A 123 4.78 -12.87 12.87
N ASP A 124 3.97 -13.90 12.60
CA ASP A 124 4.32 -15.08 11.78
C ASP A 124 3.33 -15.29 10.61
N GLN A 125 3.04 -16.56 10.27
CA GLN A 125 2.05 -16.94 9.27
C GLN A 125 0.65 -16.63 9.78
N GLY A 126 0.03 -15.61 9.21
CA GLY A 126 -1.33 -15.21 9.55
C GLY A 126 -2.42 -16.09 8.99
N PHE A 127 -3.63 -15.88 9.53
CA PHE A 127 -4.84 -16.37 8.89
C PHE A 127 -5.17 -15.50 7.67
N PRO A 128 -5.34 -16.11 6.48
CA PRO A 128 -5.67 -15.35 5.30
C PRO A 128 -7.10 -14.82 5.36
N ALA A 129 -7.32 -13.62 4.83
CA ALA A 129 -8.67 -13.08 4.65
C ALA A 129 -9.36 -13.79 3.47
N PRO A 130 -10.58 -14.33 3.64
CA PRO A 130 -11.29 -14.96 2.54
C PRO A 130 -11.83 -13.90 1.56
N SER A 131 -11.75 -14.15 0.25
CA SER A 131 -12.13 -13.17 -0.77
C SER A 131 -13.61 -12.78 -0.67
N ILE A 132 -14.47 -13.74 -0.30
CA ILE A 132 -15.91 -13.50 -0.10
C ILE A 132 -16.17 -12.39 0.94
N ALA A 133 -15.40 -12.34 2.04
CA ALA A 133 -15.62 -11.34 3.09
C ALA A 133 -15.32 -9.93 2.60
N ILE A 134 -14.22 -9.77 1.86
CA ILE A 134 -13.81 -8.49 1.29
C ILE A 134 -14.79 -8.05 0.22
N VAL A 135 -15.22 -8.96 -0.65
CA VAL A 135 -16.23 -8.67 -1.68
C VAL A 135 -17.55 -8.25 -1.05
N SER A 136 -18.00 -8.91 0.02
CA SER A 136 -19.21 -8.51 0.75
C SER A 136 -19.10 -7.09 1.31
N ILE A 137 -17.98 -6.75 1.94
CA ILE A 137 -17.73 -5.40 2.47
C ILE A 137 -17.76 -4.37 1.33
N LEU A 138 -17.05 -4.64 0.24
CA LEU A 138 -16.97 -3.73 -0.91
C LEU A 138 -18.36 -3.50 -1.53
N ASN A 139 -19.13 -4.57 -1.76
CA ASN A 139 -20.47 -4.48 -2.32
C ASN A 139 -21.45 -3.71 -1.41
N SER A 140 -21.20 -3.69 -0.09
CA SER A 140 -21.98 -2.91 0.88
C SER A 140 -21.57 -1.44 0.99
N LEU A 141 -20.51 -0.99 0.31
CA LEU A 141 -20.07 0.40 0.39
C LEU A 141 -21.07 1.35 -0.30
N PRO A 142 -21.48 2.45 0.36
CA PRO A 142 -22.39 3.42 -0.23
C PRO A 142 -21.74 4.11 -1.43
N LYS A 143 -22.56 4.61 -2.37
CA LYS A 143 -22.11 5.32 -3.60
C LYS A 143 -21.34 6.61 -3.33
N THR A 144 -21.36 7.11 -2.10
CA THR A 144 -20.66 8.33 -1.68
C THR A 144 -19.18 8.13 -1.38
N VAL A 145 -18.69 6.88 -1.28
CA VAL A 145 -17.24 6.60 -1.15
C VAL A 145 -16.49 7.06 -2.41
N LEU A 146 -15.53 7.95 -2.19
CA LEU A 146 -14.63 8.51 -3.20
C LEU A 146 -13.17 8.09 -2.98
N HIS A 147 -12.79 7.73 -1.76
CA HIS A 147 -11.43 7.31 -1.41
C HIS A 147 -11.48 5.89 -0.85
N LEU A 148 -10.78 4.97 -1.50
CA LEU A 148 -10.74 3.56 -1.11
C LEU A 148 -9.32 3.14 -0.79
N ASN A 149 -9.10 2.63 0.42
CA ASN A 149 -7.84 2.06 0.85
C ASN A 149 -8.04 0.61 1.30
N LEU A 150 -7.36 -0.31 0.63
CA LEU A 150 -7.45 -1.74 0.91
C LEU A 150 -6.04 -2.26 1.19
N ASP A 151 -5.79 -2.68 2.43
CA ASP A 151 -4.61 -3.46 2.79
C ASP A 151 -5.00 -4.93 2.83
N CYS A 152 -4.76 -5.63 1.72
CA CYS A 152 -5.11 -7.03 1.46
C CYS A 152 -3.85 -7.87 1.23
N SER A 153 -2.75 -7.59 1.94
CA SER A 153 -1.50 -8.35 1.80
C SER A 153 -1.62 -9.81 2.30
N SER A 154 -2.62 -10.10 3.14
CA SER A 154 -2.90 -11.42 3.73
C SER A 154 -4.01 -12.19 3.00
N LEU A 155 -4.22 -11.95 1.70
CA LEU A 155 -5.27 -12.65 0.97
C LEU A 155 -5.00 -14.15 0.84
N GLY A 156 -6.05 -14.94 1.10
CA GLY A 156 -6.04 -16.37 0.79
C GLY A 156 -5.89 -16.61 -0.70
N ARG A 157 -5.54 -17.84 -1.10
CA ARG A 157 -5.47 -18.13 -2.53
C ARG A 157 -6.86 -18.01 -3.15
N PRO A 158 -6.99 -17.36 -4.32
CA PRO A 158 -8.27 -17.27 -4.99
C PRO A 158 -8.71 -18.69 -5.39
N SER A 159 -9.86 -19.12 -4.87
CA SER A 159 -10.56 -20.31 -5.36
C SER A 159 -11.42 -19.92 -6.55
N LEU A 160 -11.55 -20.81 -7.54
CA LEU A 160 -12.46 -20.62 -8.68
C LEU A 160 -13.92 -20.39 -8.27
N VAL A 161 -14.29 -20.86 -7.08
CA VAL A 161 -15.65 -20.75 -6.53
C VAL A 161 -15.86 -19.38 -5.85
N GLN A 162 -14.80 -18.69 -5.46
CA GLN A 162 -14.91 -17.43 -4.72
C GLN A 162 -14.97 -16.24 -5.66
N PRO A 163 -15.77 -15.21 -5.34
CA PRO A 163 -15.81 -13.99 -6.12
C PRO A 163 -14.45 -13.27 -6.04
N HIS A 164 -14.05 -12.66 -7.15
CA HIS A 164 -12.75 -12.00 -7.26
C HIS A 164 -12.82 -10.56 -6.74
N ILE A 165 -11.92 -10.20 -5.83
CA ILE A 165 -11.86 -8.85 -5.23
C ILE A 165 -11.67 -7.77 -6.31
N CYS A 166 -10.86 -8.04 -7.34
CA CYS A 166 -10.66 -7.08 -8.42
C CYS A 166 -11.95 -6.67 -9.14
N GLN A 167 -12.93 -7.57 -9.30
CA GLN A 167 -14.22 -7.24 -9.91
C GLN A 167 -15.05 -6.33 -9.01
N ALA A 168 -15.05 -6.59 -7.69
CA ALA A 168 -15.72 -5.73 -6.73
C ALA A 168 -15.08 -4.32 -6.67
N ILE A 169 -13.75 -4.23 -6.72
CA ILE A 169 -13.04 -2.94 -6.80
C ILE A 169 -13.38 -2.24 -8.13
N SER A 170 -13.35 -2.96 -9.25
CA SER A 170 -13.68 -2.45 -10.59
C SER A 170 -15.03 -1.73 -10.60
N ALA A 171 -16.05 -2.29 -9.95
CA ALA A 171 -17.37 -1.66 -9.83
C ALA A 171 -17.37 -0.29 -9.12
N HIS A 172 -16.33 0.04 -8.35
CA HIS A 172 -16.19 1.34 -7.68
C HIS A 172 -15.31 2.33 -8.44
N ILE A 173 -14.38 1.87 -9.29
CA ILE A 173 -13.41 2.74 -9.98
C ILE A 173 -14.01 3.96 -10.69
N PRO A 174 -15.18 3.90 -11.36
CA PRO A 174 -15.72 5.06 -12.07
C PRO A 174 -15.96 6.29 -11.16
N ARG A 175 -16.27 6.08 -9.88
CA ARG A 175 -16.58 7.14 -8.91
C ARG A 175 -15.44 7.49 -7.96
N LEU A 176 -14.41 6.65 -7.86
CA LEU A 176 -13.29 6.89 -6.96
C LEU A 176 -12.45 8.06 -7.46
N ARG A 177 -11.96 8.87 -6.52
CA ARG A 177 -10.91 9.88 -6.72
C ARG A 177 -9.55 9.40 -6.25
N SER A 178 -9.51 8.54 -5.24
CA SER A 178 -8.27 7.94 -4.74
C SER A 178 -8.45 6.44 -4.53
N LEU A 179 -7.50 5.66 -5.04
CA LEU A 179 -7.41 4.22 -4.81
C LEU A 179 -6.03 3.87 -4.28
N ARG A 180 -5.97 3.34 -3.06
CA ARG A 180 -4.79 2.71 -2.50
C ARG A 180 -5.05 1.22 -2.31
N LEU A 181 -4.22 0.39 -2.90
CA LEU A 181 -4.41 -1.06 -2.89
C LEU A 181 -3.09 -1.74 -2.58
N ARG A 182 -3.06 -2.54 -1.51
CA ARG A 182 -1.98 -3.48 -1.23
C ARG A 182 -2.57 -4.87 -1.39
N ALA A 183 -2.03 -5.64 -2.32
CA ALA A 183 -2.55 -6.97 -2.59
C ALA A 183 -1.43 -7.88 -3.08
N SER A 184 -1.49 -9.15 -2.72
CA SER A 184 -0.48 -10.13 -3.17
C SER A 184 -0.71 -10.57 -4.62
N TYR A 185 -1.95 -10.47 -5.10
CA TYR A 185 -2.36 -10.80 -6.45
C TYR A 185 -3.46 -9.87 -6.94
N LEU A 186 -3.41 -9.52 -8.22
CA LEU A 186 -4.45 -8.80 -8.94
C LEU A 186 -4.70 -9.52 -10.26
N CYS A 187 -5.89 -9.34 -10.84
CA CYS A 187 -6.21 -9.81 -12.19
C CYS A 187 -6.54 -8.62 -13.11
N SER A 188 -6.60 -8.88 -14.41
CA SER A 188 -7.03 -7.90 -15.43
C SER A 188 -8.45 -7.36 -15.17
N GLY A 189 -9.28 -8.12 -14.45
CA GLY A 189 -10.62 -7.72 -14.03
C GLY A 189 -10.67 -6.50 -13.10
N LEU A 190 -9.52 -5.98 -12.62
CA LEU A 190 -9.47 -4.76 -11.80
C LEU A 190 -9.99 -3.54 -12.56
N PHE A 191 -9.77 -3.46 -13.88
CA PHE A 191 -10.18 -2.32 -14.71
C PHE A 191 -11.27 -2.69 -15.73
N SER A 192 -11.95 -3.82 -15.51
CA SER A 192 -12.97 -4.32 -16.45
C SER A 192 -14.13 -3.34 -16.68
N CYS A 193 -14.44 -2.45 -15.73
CA CYS A 193 -15.47 -1.44 -15.90
C CYS A 193 -15.11 -0.37 -16.95
N LEU A 194 -13.82 -0.22 -17.29
CA LEU A 194 -13.32 0.79 -18.23
C LEU A 194 -13.16 0.21 -19.65
N THR A 195 -13.04 -1.11 -19.78
CA THR A 195 -12.74 -1.79 -21.05
C THR A 195 -13.77 -2.88 -21.36
N SER A 196 -14.42 -2.82 -22.52
CA SER A 196 -15.31 -3.89 -23.02
C SER A 196 -14.61 -5.25 -23.18
N HIS A 197 -13.29 -5.24 -23.38
CA HIS A 197 -12.49 -6.39 -23.79
C HIS A 197 -11.58 -6.94 -22.71
N ALA A 198 -11.92 -6.81 -21.42
CA ALA A 198 -11.20 -7.48 -20.34
C ALA A 198 -11.34 -9.02 -20.36
N THR A 199 -11.61 -9.61 -21.52
CA THR A 199 -11.46 -11.04 -21.81
C THR A 199 -9.97 -11.35 -21.97
N PHE A 200 -9.49 -12.26 -21.13
CA PHE A 200 -8.09 -12.64 -20.96
C PHE A 200 -7.32 -12.76 -22.29
N GLU A 201 -6.20 -12.03 -22.42
CA GLU A 201 -5.25 -12.14 -23.54
C GLU A 201 -4.60 -13.53 -23.66
N HIS A 202 -4.82 -14.43 -22.69
CA HIS A 202 -4.20 -15.75 -22.68
C HIS A 202 -4.62 -16.67 -23.84
N ASP A 203 -5.70 -16.35 -24.55
CA ASP A 203 -6.16 -17.10 -25.73
C ASP A 203 -5.63 -16.54 -27.07
N ARG A 204 -4.79 -15.49 -27.07
CA ARG A 204 -4.37 -14.77 -28.28
C ARG A 204 -2.92 -14.98 -28.73
N ASP A 205 -2.28 -16.07 -28.33
CA ASP A 205 -0.91 -16.40 -28.77
C ASP A 205 -0.78 -16.79 -30.26
N GLY A 206 -1.83 -16.65 -31.09
CA GLY A 206 -1.84 -17.21 -32.45
C GLY A 206 -1.99 -16.26 -33.64
N GLU A 207 -2.66 -15.11 -33.52
CA GLU A 207 -3.00 -14.30 -34.71
C GLU A 207 -2.86 -12.81 -34.43
N THR A 208 -1.97 -12.16 -35.19
CA THR A 208 -1.77 -10.70 -35.28
C THR A 208 -3.01 -10.01 -35.84
N SER A 209 -4.10 -9.99 -35.07
CA SER A 209 -5.27 -9.17 -35.39
C SER A 209 -4.88 -7.70 -35.19
N PRO A 210 -5.05 -6.82 -36.19
CA PRO A 210 -4.69 -5.41 -36.08
C PRO A 210 -5.46 -4.78 -34.92
N TYR A 211 -4.71 -4.29 -33.94
CA TYR A 211 -5.19 -3.66 -32.72
C TYR A 211 -5.99 -2.41 -33.08
N MET A 212 -7.31 -2.51 -33.19
CA MET A 212 -8.18 -1.36 -33.31
C MET A 212 -8.32 -0.74 -31.91
N PRO A 213 -7.83 0.49 -31.67
CA PRO A 213 -7.98 1.16 -30.38
C PRO A 213 -9.48 1.41 -30.15
N THR A 214 -10.04 0.66 -29.21
CA THR A 214 -11.43 0.82 -28.80
C THR A 214 -11.51 1.93 -27.77
N LEU A 215 -12.45 2.85 -27.97
CA LEU A 215 -12.73 3.93 -27.02
C LEU A 215 -13.15 3.33 -25.66
N PRO A 216 -12.72 3.93 -24.53
CA PRO A 216 -13.12 3.45 -23.21
C PRO A 216 -14.64 3.59 -23.01
N ASN A 217 -15.23 2.62 -22.31
CA ASN A 217 -16.68 2.61 -22.06
C ASN A 217 -17.13 3.68 -21.06
N ALA A 218 -16.23 4.06 -20.16
CA ALA A 218 -16.48 5.01 -19.10
C ALA A 218 -15.19 5.75 -18.75
N ALA A 219 -15.31 7.04 -18.45
CA ALA A 219 -14.26 7.81 -17.83
C ALA A 219 -14.33 7.64 -16.30
N SER A 220 -13.18 7.47 -15.66
CA SER A 220 -13.06 7.40 -14.20
C SER A 220 -12.62 8.76 -13.64
N ALA A 221 -13.18 9.11 -12.48
CA ALA A 221 -12.82 10.31 -11.73
C ALA A 221 -11.52 10.16 -10.89
N LEU A 222 -10.75 9.09 -11.12
CA LEU A 222 -9.53 8.81 -10.35
C LEU A 222 -8.48 9.90 -10.57
N GLU A 223 -8.05 10.51 -9.48
CA GLU A 223 -6.99 11.52 -9.41
C GLU A 223 -5.67 10.88 -8.96
N HIS A 224 -5.75 9.91 -8.04
CA HIS A 224 -4.59 9.25 -7.42
C HIS A 224 -4.76 7.74 -7.35
N VAL A 225 -3.74 6.99 -7.74
CA VAL A 225 -3.72 5.52 -7.65
C VAL A 225 -2.39 5.02 -7.11
N VAL A 226 -2.40 4.25 -6.03
CA VAL A 226 -1.22 3.53 -5.53
C VAL A 226 -1.55 2.06 -5.41
N ILE A 227 -0.82 1.23 -6.15
CA ILE A 227 -0.96 -0.22 -6.08
C ILE A 227 0.36 -0.83 -5.66
N ARG A 228 0.37 -1.51 -4.51
CA ARG A 228 1.51 -2.28 -4.02
C ARG A 228 1.23 -3.77 -4.18
N LEU A 229 2.16 -4.46 -4.85
CA LEU A 229 2.12 -5.90 -5.07
C LEU A 229 2.99 -6.59 -4.02
N ASP A 230 2.36 -7.13 -2.98
CA ASP A 230 3.04 -7.82 -1.86
C ASP A 230 3.25 -9.31 -2.16
N GLY A 231 3.74 -9.62 -3.37
CA GLY A 231 4.01 -10.99 -3.77
C GLY A 231 5.18 -11.59 -3.00
N HIS A 232 4.97 -12.76 -2.38
CA HIS A 232 6.05 -13.64 -1.94
C HIS A 232 6.31 -14.71 -3.02
N PRO A 233 7.47 -14.70 -3.72
CA PRO A 233 7.73 -15.60 -4.84
C PRO A 233 7.98 -17.06 -4.44
N GLN A 234 8.05 -17.37 -3.14
CA GLN A 234 8.45 -18.70 -2.66
C GLN A 234 7.46 -19.35 -1.69
N SER A 235 6.14 -19.25 -1.92
CA SER A 235 5.27 -20.31 -1.39
C SER A 235 5.39 -21.49 -2.37
N PRO A 236 6.19 -22.55 -2.11
CA PRO A 236 6.33 -23.71 -3.01
C PRO A 236 5.01 -24.42 -3.27
N ASN A 237 3.98 -24.10 -2.49
CA ASN A 237 2.63 -24.63 -2.66
C ASN A 237 1.75 -23.72 -3.53
N GLY A 238 2.21 -22.57 -4.00
CA GLY A 238 1.41 -21.55 -4.68
C GLY A 238 0.71 -22.10 -5.92
N ALA A 239 -0.60 -22.30 -5.85
CA ALA A 239 -1.39 -22.74 -6.99
C ALA A 239 -1.31 -21.69 -8.12
N ASN A 240 -0.79 -22.10 -9.27
CA ASN A 240 -0.88 -21.37 -10.54
C ASN A 240 -2.34 -21.37 -11.04
N THR A 241 -3.26 -20.71 -10.35
CA THR A 241 -4.61 -20.50 -10.91
C THR A 241 -4.50 -19.43 -12.00
N CYS A 242 -4.73 -19.85 -13.25
CA CYS A 242 -4.50 -19.11 -14.51
C CYS A 242 -5.30 -17.79 -14.69
N ILE A 243 -5.93 -17.24 -13.64
CA ILE A 243 -6.96 -16.20 -13.76
C ILE A 243 -6.53 -14.86 -13.15
N CYS A 244 -5.44 -14.83 -12.39
CA CYS A 244 -4.81 -13.57 -11.96
C CYS A 244 -3.69 -13.21 -12.94
N TYR A 245 -2.93 -12.13 -12.74
CA TYR A 245 -1.62 -11.97 -13.39
C TYR A 245 -0.64 -13.07 -12.91
N SER A 246 -1.03 -14.34 -13.02
CA SER A 246 -0.44 -15.53 -12.41
C SER A 246 0.71 -16.10 -13.24
N GLY A 247 0.95 -15.56 -14.44
CA GLY A 247 2.18 -15.78 -15.20
C GLY A 247 3.41 -15.10 -14.58
N GLU A 248 4.52 -15.14 -15.32
CA GLU A 248 5.89 -14.70 -14.94
C GLU A 248 5.92 -13.63 -13.84
N VAL A 249 6.29 -14.06 -12.63
CA VAL A 249 6.21 -13.28 -11.39
C VAL A 249 6.94 -11.93 -11.50
N HIS A 250 8.03 -11.88 -12.25
CA HIS A 250 8.87 -10.70 -12.43
C HIS A 250 8.23 -9.59 -13.29
N LEU A 251 7.28 -9.93 -14.15
CA LEU A 251 6.65 -8.96 -15.07
C LEU A 251 5.33 -8.36 -14.53
N ARG A 252 4.80 -8.85 -13.41
CA ARG A 252 3.48 -8.45 -12.90
C ARG A 252 3.34 -6.94 -12.71
N GLY A 253 4.30 -6.32 -12.05
CA GLY A 253 4.29 -4.87 -11.82
C GLY A 253 4.45 -4.04 -13.08
N ALA A 254 5.31 -4.48 -14.01
CA ALA A 254 5.55 -3.78 -15.28
C ALA A 254 4.32 -3.84 -16.19
N ARG A 255 3.72 -5.04 -16.35
CA ARG A 255 2.49 -5.24 -17.13
C ARG A 255 1.34 -4.41 -16.57
N LEU A 256 1.12 -4.43 -15.25
CA LEU A 256 0.08 -3.63 -14.61
C LEU A 256 0.28 -2.12 -14.83
N ALA A 257 1.51 -1.63 -14.68
CA ALA A 257 1.84 -0.23 -14.95
C ALA A 257 1.61 0.14 -16.42
N LYS A 258 1.95 -0.76 -17.36
CA LYS A 258 1.69 -0.58 -18.79
C LYS A 258 0.19 -0.57 -19.11
N THR A 259 -0.59 -1.46 -18.51
CA THR A 259 -2.06 -1.45 -18.64
C THR A 259 -2.63 -0.11 -18.17
N LEU A 260 -2.19 0.40 -17.01
CA LEU A 260 -2.60 1.70 -16.49
C LEU A 260 -2.20 2.86 -17.42
N GLN A 261 -0.99 2.81 -17.99
CA GLN A 261 -0.55 3.78 -19.00
C GLN A 261 -1.46 3.74 -20.23
N ASN A 262 -1.75 2.56 -20.79
CA ASN A 262 -2.59 2.44 -21.98
C ASN A 262 -4.01 2.99 -21.72
N LEU A 263 -4.55 2.75 -20.52
CA LEU A 263 -5.83 3.31 -20.09
C LEU A 263 -5.78 4.83 -19.90
N TYR A 264 -4.68 5.36 -19.39
CA TYR A 264 -4.46 6.80 -19.28
C TYR A 264 -4.39 7.46 -20.66
N GLU A 265 -3.60 6.88 -21.57
CA GLU A 265 -3.44 7.36 -22.96
C GLU A 265 -4.73 7.25 -23.77
N SER A 266 -5.59 6.27 -23.50
CA SER A 266 -6.92 6.15 -24.13
C SER A 266 -7.97 7.12 -23.56
N GLY A 267 -7.59 7.94 -22.56
CA GLY A 267 -8.49 8.91 -21.93
C GLY A 267 -9.43 8.31 -20.89
N ALA A 268 -9.21 7.06 -20.42
CA ALA A 268 -10.04 6.46 -19.38
C ALA A 268 -9.90 7.17 -18.01
N PHE A 269 -8.79 7.88 -17.78
CA PHE A 269 -8.51 8.60 -16.53
C PHE A 269 -8.19 10.09 -16.77
N PRO A 270 -9.17 10.93 -17.19
CA PRO A 270 -8.92 12.33 -17.51
C PRO A 270 -8.48 13.18 -16.31
N ALA A 271 -8.85 12.78 -15.09
CA ALA A 271 -8.51 13.48 -13.85
C ALA A 271 -7.18 13.02 -13.23
N LEU A 272 -6.53 11.99 -13.78
CA LEU A 272 -5.37 11.36 -13.15
C LEU A 272 -4.20 12.35 -13.07
N GLN A 273 -3.75 12.58 -11.85
CA GLN A 273 -2.60 13.42 -11.56
C GLN A 273 -1.36 12.57 -11.42
N GLN A 274 -1.49 11.45 -10.70
CA GLN A 274 -0.39 10.57 -10.40
C GLN A 274 -0.87 9.12 -10.18
N PHE A 275 -0.09 8.16 -10.66
CA PHE A 275 -0.19 6.80 -10.14
C PHE A 275 1.18 6.16 -9.89
N ALA A 276 1.18 5.15 -9.03
CA ALA A 276 2.34 4.30 -8.80
C ALA A 276 1.94 2.83 -8.67
N VAL A 277 2.72 1.95 -9.32
CA VAL A 277 2.71 0.51 -9.13
C VAL A 277 4.03 0.11 -8.50
N ILE A 278 3.96 -0.36 -7.26
CA ILE A 278 5.10 -0.76 -6.45
C ILE A 278 5.18 -2.28 -6.47
N GLY A 279 6.26 -2.82 -7.04
CA GLY A 279 6.50 -4.25 -7.08
C GLY A 279 7.78 -4.63 -6.34
N ARG A 280 7.77 -5.79 -5.67
CA ARG A 280 8.97 -6.43 -5.13
C ARG A 280 9.61 -7.32 -6.20
N VAL A 281 10.93 -7.25 -6.33
CA VAL A 281 11.74 -8.10 -7.20
C VAL A 281 12.79 -8.76 -6.31
N ASP A 282 12.70 -10.07 -6.16
CA ASP A 282 13.72 -10.84 -5.43
C ASP A 282 14.93 -11.11 -6.33
N ALA A 283 16.12 -11.05 -5.74
CA ALA A 283 17.37 -11.34 -6.42
C ALA A 283 17.40 -12.78 -6.94
N ALA A 284 17.80 -12.95 -8.19
CA ALA A 284 18.22 -14.26 -8.67
C ALA A 284 19.41 -14.76 -7.84
N PRO A 285 19.45 -16.05 -7.47
CA PRO A 285 20.59 -16.62 -6.76
C PRO A 285 21.89 -16.34 -7.52
N SER A 286 22.90 -15.82 -6.83
CA SER A 286 24.23 -15.61 -7.38
C SER A 286 25.27 -16.27 -6.47
N PRO A 287 26.24 -17.03 -7.02
CA PRO A 287 27.31 -17.62 -6.23
C PRO A 287 28.16 -16.57 -5.50
N ARG A 288 28.20 -15.34 -6.02
CA ARG A 288 28.95 -14.20 -5.46
C ARG A 288 28.15 -13.38 -4.45
N ASN A 289 26.86 -13.69 -4.32
CA ASN A 289 25.91 -12.92 -3.52
C ASN A 289 25.94 -11.41 -3.87
N ASP A 290 26.12 -11.10 -5.16
CA ASP A 290 26.22 -9.74 -5.71
C ASP A 290 24.89 -9.23 -6.26
N HIS A 291 23.86 -10.07 -6.29
CA HIS A 291 22.49 -9.71 -6.64
C HIS A 291 21.72 -9.24 -5.40
N TRP A 292 20.92 -8.19 -5.56
CA TRP A 292 20.14 -7.59 -4.48
C TRP A 292 18.64 -7.65 -4.77
N ASN A 293 17.86 -7.89 -3.71
CA ASN A 293 16.43 -7.68 -3.80
C ASN A 293 16.18 -6.18 -4.07
N ALA A 294 15.10 -5.88 -4.76
CA ALA A 294 14.75 -4.52 -5.09
C ALA A 294 13.25 -4.28 -4.96
N PHE A 295 12.89 -3.05 -4.61
CA PHE A 295 11.56 -2.53 -4.87
C PHE A 295 11.61 -1.69 -6.13
N LYS A 296 10.67 -1.94 -7.04
CA LYS A 296 10.51 -1.17 -8.27
C LYS A 296 9.22 -0.36 -8.18
N VAL A 297 9.36 0.95 -8.07
CA VAL A 297 8.25 1.91 -8.07
C VAL A 297 8.10 2.47 -9.48
N ARG A 298 7.07 1.99 -10.19
CA ARG A 298 6.72 2.42 -11.54
C ARG A 298 5.66 3.49 -11.42
N TYR A 299 6.00 4.74 -11.70
CA TYR A 299 5.08 5.84 -11.49
C TYR A 299 4.90 6.67 -12.75
N LEU A 300 3.69 7.18 -12.90
CA LEU A 300 3.29 8.09 -13.95
C LEU A 300 2.82 9.39 -13.31
N THR A 301 3.30 10.48 -13.86
CA THR A 301 2.75 11.83 -13.67
C THR A 301 2.35 12.36 -15.04
N ARG A 302 1.66 13.50 -15.10
CA ARG A 302 1.32 14.14 -16.39
C ARG A 302 2.52 14.34 -17.32
N ASN A 303 3.72 14.50 -16.78
CA ASN A 303 4.91 14.90 -17.54
C ASN A 303 6.01 13.83 -17.59
N ALA A 304 5.88 12.74 -16.82
CA ALA A 304 6.96 11.78 -16.67
C ALA A 304 6.44 10.37 -16.39
N MET A 305 7.12 9.40 -16.98
CA MET A 305 6.94 7.97 -16.75
C MET A 305 8.30 7.40 -16.38
N ASN A 306 8.45 6.95 -15.15
CA ASN A 306 9.73 6.46 -14.66
C ASN A 306 9.56 5.21 -13.80
N THR A 307 10.62 4.42 -13.74
CA THR A 307 10.79 3.35 -12.76
C THR A 307 11.92 3.72 -11.82
N MET A 308 11.63 3.82 -10.53
CA MET A 308 12.66 3.89 -9.49
C MET A 308 12.92 2.51 -8.92
N THR A 309 14.19 2.17 -8.82
CA THR A 309 14.65 0.89 -8.30
C THR A 309 15.42 1.13 -7.01
N TYR A 310 14.88 0.62 -5.90
CA TYR A 310 15.43 0.74 -4.55
C TYR A 310 15.98 -0.62 -4.09
N PRO A 311 17.30 -0.79 -4.03
CA PRO A 311 17.91 -2.00 -3.48
C PRO A 311 17.55 -2.15 -2.00
N TRP A 312 17.28 -3.37 -1.56
CA TRP A 312 17.00 -3.66 -0.16
C TRP A 312 17.54 -5.04 0.24
N CYS A 313 17.76 -5.22 1.54
CA CYS A 313 18.06 -6.53 2.11
C CYS A 313 17.56 -6.64 3.55
N ALA A 314 17.32 -7.86 3.99
CA ALA A 314 17.28 -8.13 5.42
C ALA A 314 18.72 -8.09 5.97
N ARG A 315 18.92 -7.58 7.19
CA ARG A 315 20.22 -7.61 7.87
C ARG A 315 20.79 -9.03 8.03
N GLY A 316 19.92 -10.05 8.03
CA GLY A 316 20.27 -11.43 8.39
C GLY A 316 20.29 -11.62 9.91
N GLY A 317 20.15 -12.86 10.37
CA GLY A 317 20.00 -13.18 11.80
C GLY A 317 18.57 -13.05 12.32
N SER A 318 18.39 -13.02 13.64
CA SER A 318 17.07 -12.92 14.31
C SER A 318 16.46 -11.51 14.31
N SER A 319 17.09 -10.53 13.64
CA SER A 319 16.61 -9.15 13.65
C SER A 319 15.55 -8.91 12.58
N SER A 320 14.42 -8.30 12.97
CA SER A 320 13.36 -7.78 12.09
C SER A 320 13.76 -6.50 11.33
N LEU A 321 15.06 -6.23 11.17
CA LEU A 321 15.60 -5.00 10.61
C LEU A 321 15.95 -5.18 9.13
N PHE A 322 15.41 -4.30 8.30
CA PHE A 322 15.58 -4.27 6.86
C PHE A 322 16.28 -2.97 6.46
N MET A 323 17.25 -3.09 5.56
CA MET A 323 17.90 -1.96 4.91
C MET A 323 17.23 -1.71 3.58
N ILE A 324 16.94 -0.45 3.26
CA ILE A 324 16.59 0.03 1.93
C ILE A 324 17.54 1.17 1.55
N ARG A 325 18.06 1.15 0.33
CA ARG A 325 18.95 2.18 -0.19
C ARG A 325 18.22 3.07 -1.19
N ASP A 326 18.29 4.37 -0.98
CA ASP A 326 17.80 5.37 -1.92
C ASP A 326 18.97 6.21 -2.49
N PHE A 327 18.69 7.40 -3.03
CA PHE A 327 19.72 8.29 -3.58
C PHE A 327 20.53 8.97 -2.47
N ASP A 328 19.92 9.21 -1.31
CA ASP A 328 20.53 9.94 -0.20
C ASP A 328 21.39 9.02 0.66
N GLY A 329 20.99 7.76 0.86
CA GLY A 329 21.76 6.83 1.70
C GLY A 329 21.09 5.49 1.98
N ASP A 330 21.51 4.89 3.09
CA ASP A 330 20.96 3.65 3.62
C ASP A 330 20.00 3.97 4.77
N TRP A 331 18.79 3.46 4.66
CA TRP A 331 17.70 3.64 5.62
C TRP A 331 17.26 2.29 6.19
N PHE A 332 16.81 2.32 7.44
CA PHE A 332 16.51 1.13 8.21
C PHE A 332 15.15 1.19 8.89
N GLY A 333 14.47 0.06 8.94
CA GLY A 333 13.24 -0.11 9.69
C GLY A 333 12.78 -1.56 9.71
N SER A 334 11.61 -1.80 10.29
CA SER A 334 10.89 -3.05 10.07
C SER A 334 10.50 -3.19 8.59
N PHE A 335 10.20 -4.41 8.14
CA PHE A 335 9.74 -4.62 6.77
C PHE A 335 8.51 -3.76 6.44
N ASP A 336 7.61 -3.59 7.41
CA ASP A 336 6.44 -2.74 7.27
C ASP A 336 6.80 -1.27 7.14
N GLN A 337 7.73 -0.77 7.96
CA GLN A 337 8.19 0.62 7.84
C GLN A 337 8.83 0.87 6.47
N VAL A 338 9.71 -0.02 6.02
CA VAL A 338 10.36 0.06 4.70
C VAL A 338 9.33 0.02 3.57
N THR A 339 8.38 -0.91 3.61
CA THR A 339 7.38 -1.04 2.53
C THR A 339 6.30 0.05 2.57
N ASN A 340 6.02 0.63 3.73
CA ASN A 340 5.17 1.82 3.85
C ASN A 340 5.88 3.05 3.29
N ALA A 341 7.19 3.18 3.50
CA ALA A 341 7.98 4.30 3.02
C ALA A 341 8.00 4.40 1.48
N LEU A 342 7.90 3.27 0.77
CA LEU A 342 7.87 3.21 -0.70
C LEU A 342 6.67 3.91 -1.33
N GLU A 343 5.56 4.06 -0.59
CA GLU A 343 4.38 4.76 -1.09
C GLU A 343 4.59 6.28 -1.18
N GLY A 344 5.70 6.77 -0.63
CA GLY A 344 6.21 8.12 -0.82
C GLY A 344 5.18 9.20 -0.47
N PRO A 345 5.00 10.23 -1.31
CA PRO A 345 4.06 11.33 -1.02
C PRO A 345 2.60 10.84 -0.98
N LEU A 346 2.28 9.74 -1.65
CA LEU A 346 0.93 9.19 -1.75
C LEU A 346 0.59 8.22 -0.62
N ALA A 347 1.53 7.90 0.27
CA ALA A 347 1.35 6.93 1.35
C ALA A 347 0.06 7.17 2.17
N TRP A 348 -0.39 8.43 2.26
CA TRP A 348 -1.48 8.84 3.14
C TRP A 348 -2.31 10.02 2.63
N MET A 349 -2.28 10.34 1.33
CA MET A 349 -3.13 11.42 0.81
C MET A 349 -4.61 11.01 0.93
N GLU A 350 -5.27 11.56 1.96
CA GLU A 350 -6.72 11.73 2.06
C GLU A 350 -7.60 10.50 2.36
N THR A 351 -7.15 9.50 3.12
CA THR A 351 -8.14 8.59 3.78
C THR A 351 -8.85 9.26 4.94
N GLY A 352 -8.43 10.47 5.32
CA GLY A 352 -9.06 11.24 6.38
C GLY A 352 -9.00 10.55 7.73
N ILE A 353 -8.17 9.53 7.98
CA ILE A 353 -8.09 8.87 9.29
C ILE A 353 -6.71 9.05 9.93
N GLY A 354 -5.70 9.42 9.14
CA GLY A 354 -4.38 9.84 9.63
C GLY A 354 -4.28 11.36 9.81
N SER A 355 -3.71 11.78 10.94
CA SER A 355 -3.42 13.18 11.32
C SER A 355 -2.84 13.99 10.15
N CYS A 356 -3.55 15.05 9.78
CA CYS A 356 -3.26 15.92 8.64
C CYS A 356 -2.16 16.95 8.95
N THR A 357 -1.00 16.52 9.48
CA THR A 357 0.13 17.43 9.75
C THR A 357 1.00 17.69 8.50
N ARG A 358 0.70 17.09 7.35
CA ARG A 358 1.51 17.20 6.13
C ARG A 358 1.21 18.38 5.20
N LYS A 359 0.18 19.19 5.48
CA LYS A 359 -0.23 20.30 4.59
C LYS A 359 0.88 21.31 4.26
N ASN A 360 1.92 21.42 5.09
CA ASN A 360 3.01 22.37 4.87
C ASN A 360 4.18 21.85 4.01
N ARG A 361 4.32 20.54 3.75
CA ARG A 361 5.45 20.02 2.96
C ARG A 361 5.24 20.09 1.44
N LEU A 362 4.01 20.08 0.96
CA LEU A 362 3.71 20.04 -0.49
C LEU A 362 4.06 21.31 -1.27
N ARG A 363 4.49 22.39 -0.62
CA ARG A 363 4.66 23.68 -1.32
C ARG A 363 6.03 23.88 -1.99
N ASN A 364 7.06 23.13 -1.58
CA ASN A 364 8.44 23.36 -2.03
C ASN A 364 9.09 22.16 -2.74
N ASP A 365 8.51 20.97 -2.68
CA ASP A 365 9.08 19.80 -3.35
C ASP A 365 8.73 19.82 -4.83
N THR A 366 9.73 19.59 -5.68
CA THR A 366 9.55 19.48 -7.13
C THR A 366 8.48 18.43 -7.42
N PRO A 367 7.34 18.79 -8.03
CA PRO A 367 6.14 17.93 -8.10
C PRO A 367 6.31 16.64 -8.92
N ASN A 368 7.51 16.34 -9.41
CA ASN A 368 7.78 15.27 -10.38
C ASN A 368 8.68 14.14 -9.85
N SER A 369 9.26 14.25 -8.65
CA SER A 369 10.14 13.22 -8.09
C SER A 369 9.41 12.36 -7.06
N TRP A 370 9.34 11.05 -7.31
CA TRP A 370 8.92 10.08 -6.29
C TRP A 370 10.06 9.90 -5.28
N THR A 371 9.84 10.17 -4.01
CA THR A 371 10.87 10.01 -2.97
C THR A 371 10.39 9.05 -1.89
N LEU A 372 11.35 8.35 -1.27
CA LEU A 372 11.10 7.47 -0.14
C LEU A 372 10.72 8.30 1.09
N ASP A 373 9.73 7.84 1.87
CA ASP A 373 9.33 8.52 3.10
C ASP A 373 10.18 8.07 4.30
N HIS A 374 11.13 8.91 4.69
CA HIS A 374 12.08 8.61 5.77
C HIS A 374 11.52 8.81 7.18
N THR A 375 10.26 9.26 7.35
CA THR A 375 9.74 9.67 8.67
C THR A 375 9.73 8.56 9.73
N GLN A 376 9.65 7.29 9.31
CA GLN A 376 9.69 6.12 10.19
C GLN A 376 10.95 5.26 10.02
N LEU A 377 11.97 5.79 9.32
CA LEU A 377 13.21 5.07 9.07
C LEU A 377 14.37 5.69 9.86
N ASP A 378 15.25 4.84 10.36
CA ASP A 378 16.51 5.24 10.97
C ASP A 378 17.59 5.36 9.88
N SER A 379 18.47 6.35 9.99
CA SER A 379 19.65 6.44 9.13
C SER A 379 20.69 5.35 9.46
N ARG A 380 21.59 5.10 8.53
CA ARG A 380 22.77 4.25 8.72
C ARG A 380 23.54 4.55 10.01
N GLU A 381 23.84 5.82 10.27
CA GLU A 381 24.64 6.25 11.42
C GLU A 381 23.92 5.93 12.73
N SER A 382 22.62 6.24 12.80
CA SER A 382 21.75 5.91 13.93
C SER A 382 21.77 4.41 14.22
N VAL A 383 21.62 3.58 13.18
CA VAL A 383 21.60 2.11 13.32
C VAL A 383 22.96 1.53 13.69
N ILE A 384 24.06 2.05 13.13
CA ILE A 384 25.43 1.64 13.52
C ILE A 384 25.66 1.95 15.00
N GLN A 385 25.30 3.16 15.45
CA GLN A 385 25.47 3.57 16.83
C GLN A 385 24.61 2.75 17.80
N LYS A 386 23.33 2.50 17.45
CA LYS A 386 22.38 1.79 18.31
C LYS A 386 22.63 0.28 18.38
N PHE A 387 23.01 -0.34 17.25
CA PHE A 387 22.99 -1.81 17.12
C PHE A 387 24.31 -2.43 16.64
N GLY A 388 25.37 -1.62 16.43
CA GLY A 388 26.66 -2.09 15.95
C GLY A 388 26.59 -2.81 14.60
N VAL A 389 25.66 -2.40 13.72
CA VAL A 389 25.42 -3.09 12.45
C VAL A 389 26.60 -2.86 11.51
N SER A 390 26.98 -3.91 10.78
CA SER A 390 27.95 -3.83 9.69
C SER A 390 27.50 -4.72 8.54
N PHE A 391 27.59 -4.20 7.31
CA PHE A 391 27.30 -4.96 6.09
C PHE A 391 28.59 -5.22 5.32
N ARG A 392 28.68 -6.39 4.67
CA ARG A 392 29.76 -6.69 3.71
C ARG A 392 29.87 -5.58 2.66
N LEU A 393 28.72 -5.12 2.15
CA LEU A 393 28.65 -4.03 1.18
C LEU A 393 29.43 -2.80 1.67
N TRP A 394 29.21 -2.37 2.91
CA TRP A 394 29.86 -1.18 3.46
C TRP A 394 31.36 -1.33 3.61
N LYS A 395 31.84 -2.52 3.98
CA LYS A 395 33.28 -2.83 4.01
C LYS A 395 33.87 -2.69 2.61
N LEU A 396 33.23 -3.28 1.59
CA LEU A 396 33.69 -3.20 0.21
C LEU A 396 33.67 -1.76 -0.32
N GLU A 397 32.63 -0.98 0.00
CA GLU A 397 32.54 0.44 -0.37
C GLU A 397 33.64 1.27 0.29
N SER A 398 33.97 0.99 1.56
CA SER A 398 35.08 1.63 2.26
C SER A 398 36.43 1.25 1.65
N THR A 399 36.63 -0.01 1.27
CA THR A 399 37.89 -0.49 0.67
C THR A 399 38.11 0.06 -0.74
N THR A 400 37.05 0.16 -1.53
CA THR A 400 37.11 0.67 -2.91
C THR A 400 37.02 2.19 -3.01
N GLY A 401 36.54 2.86 -1.95
CA GLY A 401 36.28 4.30 -1.96
C GLY A 401 35.09 4.71 -2.84
N MET A 402 34.19 3.78 -3.18
CA MET A 402 33.03 4.07 -4.05
C MET A 402 31.76 3.33 -3.64
N LYS A 403 30.59 3.90 -3.98
CA LYS A 403 29.28 3.25 -3.80
C LYS A 403 29.12 2.12 -4.81
N LEU A 404 29.11 0.88 -4.34
CA LEU A 404 29.02 -0.34 -5.18
C LEU A 404 27.56 -0.72 -5.48
N LEU A 405 26.60 -0.15 -4.76
CA LEU A 405 25.18 -0.37 -4.96
C LEU A 405 24.46 0.97 -4.93
N GLN A 406 23.61 1.26 -5.90
CA GLN A 406 22.92 2.54 -5.98
C GLN A 406 21.46 2.33 -6.36
N ALA A 407 20.58 3.17 -5.79
CA ALA A 407 19.26 3.36 -6.36
C ALA A 407 19.40 3.94 -7.77
N ARG A 408 18.46 3.59 -8.67
CA ARG A 408 18.47 4.10 -10.04
C ARG A 408 17.09 4.50 -10.51
N THR A 409 17.05 5.43 -11.44
CA THR A 409 15.84 5.81 -12.18
C THR A 409 16.02 5.44 -13.64
N SER A 410 15.04 4.73 -14.18
CA SER A 410 14.96 4.35 -15.59
C SER A 410 13.72 5.00 -16.19
N SER A 411 13.79 5.46 -17.44
CA SER A 411 12.62 5.96 -18.18
C SER A 411 11.66 4.81 -18.51
N GLY A 412 10.36 5.06 -18.41
CA GLY A 412 9.32 4.06 -18.72
C GLY A 412 9.17 2.98 -17.63
N PHE A 413 8.51 1.87 -17.99
CA PHE A 413 8.13 0.78 -17.08
C PHE A 413 8.84 -0.55 -17.31
N ASP A 414 9.69 -0.60 -18.34
CA ASP A 414 10.33 -1.80 -18.84
C ASP A 414 11.59 -2.20 -18.04
N ASP A 415 11.97 -1.44 -17.01
CA ASP A 415 13.07 -1.84 -16.12
C ASP A 415 12.68 -3.10 -15.33
N VAL A 416 13.11 -4.23 -15.88
CA VAL A 416 13.04 -5.57 -15.28
C VAL A 416 14.42 -6.08 -14.87
N ALA A 417 15.48 -5.32 -15.18
CA ALA A 417 16.86 -5.73 -14.93
C ALA A 417 17.13 -5.93 -13.43
N ASP A 418 17.94 -6.95 -13.13
CA ASP A 418 18.43 -7.22 -11.78
C ASP A 418 19.18 -6.01 -11.20
N VAL A 419 19.21 -5.93 -9.88
CA VAL A 419 20.10 -5.03 -9.17
C VAL A 419 21.34 -5.80 -8.78
N ARG A 420 22.50 -5.34 -9.27
CA ARG A 420 23.80 -5.97 -9.03
C ARG A 420 24.78 -4.98 -8.43
N GLN A 421 25.69 -5.48 -7.61
CA GLN A 421 26.83 -4.69 -7.16
C GLN A 421 27.73 -4.36 -8.36
N ILE A 422 28.10 -3.10 -8.47
CA ILE A 422 29.06 -2.59 -9.46
C ILE A 422 30.44 -2.99 -8.98
N VAL A 423 31.22 -3.65 -9.86
CA VAL A 423 32.64 -3.89 -9.63
C VAL A 423 33.41 -2.74 -10.26
N PRO A 424 34.25 -2.02 -9.49
CA PRO A 424 35.02 -0.91 -10.05
C PRO A 424 35.94 -1.37 -11.19
N MET A 425 36.26 -0.46 -12.11
CA MET A 425 37.26 -0.75 -13.15
C MET A 425 38.60 -1.09 -12.49
N GLY A 426 39.24 -2.17 -12.95
CA GLY A 426 40.49 -2.67 -12.37
C GLY A 426 40.32 -3.52 -11.11
N TRP A 427 39.09 -3.87 -10.73
CA TRP A 427 38.80 -4.79 -9.63
C TRP A 427 38.16 -6.08 -10.16
N ARG A 428 38.24 -7.15 -9.37
CA ARG A 428 37.62 -8.44 -9.69
C ARG A 428 37.06 -9.12 -8.45
N TRP A 429 36.04 -9.95 -8.65
CA TRP A 429 35.56 -10.86 -7.61
C TRP A 429 36.60 -11.95 -7.32
N VAL A 430 36.91 -12.14 -6.04
CA VAL A 430 37.77 -13.21 -5.55
C VAL A 430 37.09 -13.93 -4.36
N PRO A 431 37.29 -15.25 -4.20
CA PRO A 431 36.72 -15.98 -3.08
C PRO A 431 37.42 -15.63 -1.76
N GLU A 432 36.65 -15.27 -0.74
CA GLU A 432 37.10 -15.03 0.65
C GLU A 432 36.74 -16.26 1.52
N GLY A 433 37.08 -17.46 1.04
CA GLY A 433 36.74 -18.73 1.67
C GLY A 433 35.64 -19.53 0.95
N PRO A 434 35.09 -20.59 1.58
CA PRO A 434 34.23 -21.57 0.88
C PRO A 434 32.88 -21.04 0.40
N ARG A 435 32.37 -19.96 1.02
CA ARG A 435 31.02 -19.41 0.77
C ARG A 435 30.97 -17.89 0.66
N ASN A 436 32.12 -17.23 0.76
CA ASN A 436 32.19 -15.77 0.75
C ASN A 436 32.99 -15.31 -0.46
N TRP A 437 32.62 -14.15 -0.97
CA TRP A 437 33.31 -13.47 -2.05
C TRP A 437 33.62 -12.04 -1.61
N THR A 438 34.75 -11.52 -2.05
CA THR A 438 35.14 -10.11 -1.91
C THR A 438 35.58 -9.59 -3.28
N ILE A 439 35.87 -8.30 -3.37
CA ILE A 439 36.50 -7.71 -4.54
C ILE A 439 37.89 -7.22 -4.19
N GLU A 440 38.84 -7.41 -5.10
CA GLU A 440 40.24 -6.97 -4.95
C GLU A 440 40.74 -6.32 -6.24
N PRO A 441 41.75 -5.42 -6.16
CA PRO A 441 42.42 -4.88 -7.34
C PRO A 441 43.05 -6.00 -8.17
N ILE A 442 43.01 -5.85 -9.50
CA ILE A 442 43.75 -6.72 -10.42
C ILE A 442 45.22 -6.32 -10.32
N SER A 443 46.04 -7.14 -9.66
CA SER A 443 47.50 -6.94 -9.61
C SER A 443 48.05 -6.85 -11.04
N ALA A 444 48.85 -5.82 -11.33
CA ALA A 444 49.61 -5.74 -12.58
C ALA A 444 50.60 -6.91 -12.60
N SER A 445 50.29 -7.93 -13.38
CA SER A 445 51.15 -9.10 -13.63
C SER A 445 52.29 -8.73 -14.56
#